data_AF-A0A4Y8SQD2-F1
#
_entry.id   AF-A0A4Y8SQD2-F1
#
_cell.length_a   1.000
_cell.length_b   1.000
_cell.length_c   1.000
_cell.angle_alpha   90.00
_cell.angle_beta   90.00
_cell.angle_gamma   90.00
#
_symmetry.space_group_name_H-M   'P 1'
#
loop_
_entity.id
_entity.type
_entity.pdbx_description
1 polymer ?
#
loop_
_entity_poly.entity_id
_entity_poly.type
_entity_poly.pdbx_seq_one_letter_code
_entity_poly.pdbx_strand_id
1 'polypeptide(L)'
;MKSKENAFDLLRLLLALSVVITHSLLLGNYQLLDPVSYLAKGQTNFGELGVMGFFSLSGYLITGSFENTANIGKFITHRLLRILPGFWVCLFITSFVLAPIIYTIKTGPLSSFSITGEGGAVSFFFCDFLLKINQWSIKNVLTNAAYKGSLNGSLWSLYPEVQCYVFTVIAGWFGLFGRNKMLYLITFVSVLAYFAISFNFIKNYGPTLIILSPALKVYVSYFAGSLIYVFKDQFKFDLRGSLFALLFALLLLKFGGFHLVSPLLIAVVLINIFQQFKLRLRYDLSYGIYIYSFPVQHMLFQLTNNRLSAPVFVLTSFLLSIALAFLSFVLIERPFINLRKKTDALFAWPLFSNSGVRNQTPRNE
;
A
#
# COMPACT_ATOMS: atom_id res chain seq x y z
N MET A 1 8.99 -12.86 18.99
CA MET A 1 10.18 -12.11 18.53
C MET A 1 10.36 -10.88 19.42
N LYS A 2 11.41 -10.82 20.25
CA LYS A 2 11.77 -9.60 20.98
C LYS A 2 11.91 -8.45 19.97
N SER A 3 11.30 -7.31 20.28
CA SER A 3 11.30 -6.05 19.53
C SER A 3 12.74 -5.62 19.20
N LYS A 4 13.28 -6.08 18.07
CA LYS A 4 14.52 -5.55 17.51
C LYS A 4 14.20 -4.19 16.87
N GLU A 5 15.00 -3.19 17.24
CA GLU A 5 14.96 -1.83 16.72
C GLU A 5 15.22 -1.87 15.20
N ASN A 6 14.18 -1.79 14.38
CA ASN A 6 14.32 -1.85 12.93
C ASN A 6 13.70 -0.61 12.29
N ALA A 7 14.29 -0.11 11.21
CA ALA A 7 13.88 1.11 10.48
C ALA A 7 12.56 0.98 9.68
N PHE A 8 11.70 0.03 10.05
CA PHE A 8 10.47 -0.25 9.31
C PHE A 8 9.55 0.96 9.20
N ASP A 9 9.25 1.58 10.33
CA ASP A 9 8.29 2.68 10.41
C ASP A 9 8.82 3.90 9.64
N LEU A 10 10.15 4.13 9.68
CA LEU A 10 10.81 5.18 8.91
C LEU A 10 10.69 4.92 7.41
N LEU A 11 10.99 3.70 6.95
CA LEU A 11 10.88 3.36 5.53
C LEU A 11 9.45 3.52 5.03
N ARG A 12 8.46 3.06 5.80
CA ARG A 12 7.04 3.27 5.47
C ARG A 12 6.67 4.74 5.40
N LEU A 13 7.20 5.57 6.30
CA LEU A 13 6.96 7.01 6.28
C LEU A 13 7.57 7.66 5.03
N LEU A 14 8.78 7.28 4.64
CA LEU A 14 9.44 7.76 3.42
C LEU A 14 8.68 7.33 2.15
N LEU A 15 8.16 6.09 2.12
CA LEU A 15 7.31 5.60 1.02
C LEU A 15 5.95 6.32 0.99
N ALA A 16 5.36 6.63 2.15
CA ALA A 16 4.13 7.44 2.20
C ALA A 16 4.40 8.84 1.64
N LEU A 17 5.51 9.48 2.06
CA LEU A 17 5.90 10.79 1.57
C LEU A 17 6.12 10.79 0.05
N SER A 18 6.70 9.73 -0.51
CA SER A 18 6.91 9.64 -1.96
C SER A 18 5.58 9.67 -2.74
N VAL A 19 4.58 8.96 -2.22
CA VAL A 19 3.21 8.98 -2.76
C VAL A 19 2.55 10.35 -2.59
N VAL A 20 2.71 11.00 -1.43
CA VAL A 20 2.17 12.35 -1.17
C VAL A 20 2.74 13.36 -2.17
N ILE A 21 4.04 13.30 -2.47
CA ILE A 21 4.70 14.20 -3.42
C ILE A 21 4.11 14.03 -4.82
N THR A 22 4.07 12.80 -5.36
CA THR A 22 3.53 12.56 -6.71
C THR A 22 2.06 12.95 -6.81
N HIS A 23 1.24 12.63 -5.80
CA HIS A 23 -0.17 13.06 -5.80
C HIS A 23 -0.31 14.58 -5.68
N SER A 24 0.53 15.25 -4.90
CA SER A 24 0.50 16.71 -4.77
C SER A 24 0.81 17.39 -6.11
N LEU A 25 1.73 16.83 -6.89
CA LEU A 25 2.04 17.32 -8.24
C LEU A 25 0.88 17.11 -9.21
N LEU A 26 0.21 15.95 -9.15
CA LEU A 26 -0.94 15.63 -9.98
C LEU A 26 -2.16 16.48 -9.63
N LEU A 27 -2.55 16.51 -8.36
CA LEU A 27 -3.74 17.19 -7.83
C LEU A 27 -3.57 18.70 -7.78
N GLY A 28 -2.33 19.20 -7.72
CA GLY A 28 -2.00 20.61 -7.84
C GLY A 28 -1.88 21.11 -9.29
N ASN A 29 -2.05 20.25 -10.29
CA ASN A 29 -1.83 20.55 -11.71
C ASN A 29 -0.39 21.03 -12.04
N TYR A 30 0.61 20.52 -11.33
CA TYR A 30 2.02 20.87 -11.54
C TYR A 30 2.70 19.91 -12.52
N GLN A 31 2.05 19.60 -13.66
CA GLN A 31 2.32 18.50 -14.61
C GLN A 31 3.77 18.36 -15.14
N LEU A 32 4.72 19.21 -14.75
CA LEU A 32 6.11 19.25 -15.22
C LEU A 32 7.18 18.98 -14.14
N LEU A 33 6.82 18.46 -12.95
CA LEU A 33 7.73 18.47 -11.80
C LEU A 33 7.95 17.16 -11.05
N ASP A 34 7.54 15.97 -11.53
CA ASP A 34 8.03 14.74 -10.88
C ASP A 34 9.47 14.48 -11.33
N PRO A 35 10.49 14.72 -10.46
CA PRO A 35 11.88 14.63 -10.88
C PRO A 35 12.22 13.19 -11.28
N VAL A 36 11.60 12.21 -10.62
CA VAL A 36 11.83 10.80 -10.92
C VAL A 36 11.23 10.43 -12.27
N SER A 37 10.03 10.92 -12.60
CA SER A 37 9.46 10.70 -13.93
C SER A 37 10.31 11.29 -15.04
N TYR A 38 10.89 12.47 -14.82
CA TYR A 38 11.81 13.10 -15.78
C TYR A 38 13.11 12.29 -15.94
N LEU A 39 13.78 11.94 -14.84
CA LEU A 39 14.99 11.11 -14.85
C LEU A 39 14.74 9.71 -15.45
N ALA A 40 13.57 9.14 -15.19
CA ALA A 40 13.16 7.84 -15.67
C ALA A 40 12.64 7.85 -17.11
N LYS A 41 12.57 9.01 -17.79
CA LYS A 41 11.96 9.16 -19.13
C LYS A 41 10.53 8.59 -19.19
N GLY A 42 9.74 8.83 -18.14
CA GLY A 42 8.38 8.30 -17.99
C GLY A 42 8.30 6.81 -17.63
N GLN A 43 9.41 6.17 -17.28
CA GLN A 43 9.40 4.76 -16.89
C GLN A 43 8.88 4.48 -15.47
N THR A 44 8.83 5.47 -14.60
CA THR A 44 8.27 5.30 -13.25
C THR A 44 8.11 6.69 -12.66
N ASN A 45 7.35 6.81 -11.59
CA ASN A 45 7.22 8.03 -10.82
C ASN A 45 7.44 7.76 -9.33
N PHE A 46 7.60 8.81 -8.52
CA PHE A 46 8.00 8.65 -7.12
C PHE A 46 6.93 7.93 -6.28
N GLY A 47 5.65 8.11 -6.62
CA GLY A 47 4.53 7.40 -6.02
C GLY A 47 4.51 5.91 -6.37
N GLU A 48 4.78 5.55 -7.62
CA GLU A 48 4.82 4.15 -8.07
C GLU A 48 5.93 3.37 -7.36
N LEU A 49 7.13 3.98 -7.21
CA LEU A 49 8.20 3.43 -6.39
C LEU A 49 7.79 3.25 -4.92
N GLY A 50 7.04 4.23 -4.38
CA GLY A 50 6.47 4.19 -3.04
C GLY A 50 5.55 3.00 -2.82
N VAL A 51 4.58 2.82 -3.72
CA VAL A 51 3.61 1.72 -3.66
C VAL A 51 4.30 0.36 -3.85
N MET A 52 5.21 0.23 -4.81
CA MET A 52 6.01 -0.98 -4.97
C MET A 52 6.79 -1.30 -3.69
N GLY A 53 7.40 -0.29 -3.06
CA GLY A 53 8.11 -0.46 -1.81
C GLY A 53 7.23 -0.89 -0.64
N PHE A 54 6.01 -0.35 -0.52
CA PHE A 54 5.04 -0.78 0.49
C PHE A 54 4.70 -2.26 0.34
N PHE A 55 4.46 -2.70 -0.89
CA PHE A 55 4.11 -4.10 -1.15
C PHE A 55 5.30 -5.03 -0.98
N SER A 56 6.50 -4.65 -1.41
CA SER A 56 7.71 -5.44 -1.18
C SER A 56 8.02 -5.61 0.31
N LEU A 57 7.97 -4.54 1.10
CA LEU A 57 8.16 -4.62 2.55
C LEU A 57 7.05 -5.45 3.22
N SER A 58 5.81 -5.29 2.76
CA SER A 58 4.67 -6.08 3.26
C SER A 58 4.86 -7.56 2.94
N GLY A 59 5.26 -7.92 1.72
CA GLY A 59 5.55 -9.31 1.35
C GLY A 59 6.55 -9.97 2.28
N TYR A 60 7.65 -9.27 2.59
CA TYR A 60 8.67 -9.78 3.51
C TYR A 60 8.14 -9.99 4.94
N LEU A 61 7.44 -9.00 5.49
CA LEU A 61 7.03 -8.98 6.89
C LEU A 61 5.76 -9.79 7.16
N ILE A 62 4.84 -9.82 6.20
CA ILE A 62 3.57 -10.54 6.34
C ILE A 62 3.83 -12.04 6.25
N THR A 63 4.67 -12.49 5.32
CA THR A 63 5.11 -13.90 5.26
C THR A 63 5.81 -14.31 6.55
N GLY A 64 6.72 -13.49 7.08
CA GLY A 64 7.33 -13.77 8.38
C GLY A 64 6.37 -13.70 9.56
N SER A 65 5.40 -12.79 9.55
CA SER A 65 4.35 -12.75 10.57
C SER A 65 3.48 -13.99 10.54
N PHE A 66 3.19 -14.55 9.36
CA PHE A 66 2.38 -15.75 9.20
C PHE A 66 3.12 -16.97 9.76
N GLU A 67 4.38 -17.21 9.37
CA GLU A 67 5.17 -18.35 9.88
C GLU A 67 5.36 -18.33 11.40
N ASN A 68 5.40 -17.14 12.00
CA ASN A 68 5.55 -16.98 13.45
C ASN A 68 4.21 -17.02 14.21
N THR A 69 3.06 -17.14 13.53
CA THR A 69 1.74 -17.14 14.15
C THR A 69 1.09 -18.52 14.05
N ALA A 70 0.73 -19.11 15.20
CA ALA A 70 0.15 -20.46 15.25
C ALA A 70 -1.33 -20.53 14.79
N ASN A 71 -2.06 -19.42 14.79
CA ASN A 71 -3.51 -19.39 14.49
C ASN A 71 -3.82 -18.42 13.34
N ILE A 72 -4.45 -18.95 12.28
CA ILE A 72 -4.82 -18.18 11.08
C ILE A 72 -5.88 -17.11 11.40
N GLY A 73 -6.89 -17.43 12.23
CA GLY A 73 -7.92 -16.48 12.66
C GLY A 73 -7.33 -15.28 13.42
N LYS A 74 -6.34 -15.54 14.28
CA LYS A 74 -5.56 -14.49 14.95
C LYS A 74 -4.81 -13.61 13.95
N PHE A 75 -4.15 -14.21 12.96
CA PHE A 75 -3.46 -13.48 11.90
C PHE A 75 -4.41 -12.57 11.12
N ILE A 76 -5.55 -13.09 10.66
CA ILE A 76 -6.55 -12.32 9.90
C ILE A 76 -7.11 -11.18 10.75
N THR A 77 -7.54 -11.47 11.98
CA THR A 77 -8.14 -10.48 12.90
C THR A 77 -7.20 -9.30 13.14
N HIS A 78 -5.91 -9.57 13.36
CA HIS A 78 -4.92 -8.50 13.58
C HIS A 78 -4.76 -7.57 12.37
N ARG A 79 -4.92 -8.09 11.15
CA ARG A 79 -4.82 -7.30 9.92
C ARG A 79 -6.10 -6.51 9.66
N LEU A 80 -7.28 -7.12 9.87
CA LEU A 80 -8.56 -6.42 9.75
C LEU A 80 -8.66 -5.26 10.75
N LEU A 81 -8.29 -5.47 12.01
CA LEU A 81 -8.25 -4.42 13.04
C LEU A 81 -7.24 -3.30 12.73
N ARG A 82 -6.28 -3.54 11.84
CA ARG A 82 -5.30 -2.53 11.42
C ARG A 82 -5.83 -1.64 10.29
N ILE A 83 -6.52 -2.24 9.32
CA ILE A 83 -6.91 -1.56 8.07
C ILE A 83 -8.33 -1.00 8.19
N LEU A 84 -9.31 -1.82 8.54
CA LEU A 84 -10.72 -1.46 8.41
C LEU A 84 -11.15 -0.23 9.23
N PRO A 85 -10.78 -0.09 10.52
CA PRO A 85 -11.27 1.04 11.31
C PRO A 85 -10.83 2.40 10.77
N GLY A 86 -9.54 2.53 10.42
CA GLY A 86 -9.01 3.76 9.83
C GLY A 86 -9.56 4.02 8.43
N PHE A 87 -9.73 2.95 7.63
CA PHE A 87 -10.36 3.04 6.31
C PHE A 87 -11.80 3.56 6.39
N TRP A 88 -12.65 2.97 7.24
CA TRP A 88 -14.06 3.38 7.36
C TRP A 88 -14.22 4.82 7.80
N VAL A 89 -13.40 5.27 8.76
CA VAL A 89 -13.47 6.67 9.19
C VAL A 89 -12.93 7.61 8.11
N CYS A 90 -11.87 7.22 7.39
CA CYS A 90 -11.41 7.99 6.25
C CYS A 90 -12.50 8.09 5.17
N LEU A 91 -13.16 6.99 4.82
CA LEU A 91 -14.26 6.94 3.85
C LEU A 91 -15.42 7.84 4.29
N PHE A 92 -15.78 7.81 5.57
CA PHE A 92 -16.80 8.69 6.15
C PHE A 92 -16.40 10.17 6.07
N ILE A 93 -15.19 10.52 6.49
CA ILE A 93 -14.68 11.90 6.45
C ILE A 93 -14.61 12.40 5.00
N THR A 94 -14.13 11.57 4.07
CA THR A 94 -14.06 11.92 2.64
C THR A 94 -15.45 12.20 2.06
N SER A 95 -16.43 11.33 2.35
CA SER A 95 -17.78 11.40 1.75
C SER A 95 -18.69 12.45 2.39
N PHE A 96 -18.68 12.59 3.71
CA PHE A 96 -19.63 13.43 4.45
C PHE A 96 -19.05 14.73 4.99
N VAL A 97 -17.71 14.90 4.98
CA VAL A 97 -17.07 16.13 5.46
C VAL A 97 -16.32 16.83 4.32
N LEU A 98 -15.33 16.17 3.73
CA LEU A 98 -14.46 16.80 2.73
C LEU A 98 -15.16 17.04 1.39
N ALA A 99 -15.97 16.09 0.90
CA ALA A 99 -16.70 16.25 -0.35
C ALA A 99 -17.72 17.42 -0.33
N PRO A 100 -18.56 17.57 0.72
CA PRO A 100 -19.42 18.76 0.86
C PRO A 100 -18.62 20.07 0.90
N ILE A 101 -17.52 20.11 1.67
CA ILE A 101 -16.66 21.30 1.74
C ILE A 101 -16.11 21.64 0.34
N ILE A 102 -15.55 20.66 -0.37
CA ILE A 102 -15.03 20.84 -1.73
C ILE A 102 -16.11 21.35 -2.69
N TYR A 103 -17.31 20.78 -2.62
CA TYR A 103 -18.46 21.18 -3.45
C TYR A 103 -18.88 22.62 -3.18
N THR A 104 -18.97 23.02 -1.91
CA THR A 104 -19.42 24.38 -1.51
C THR A 104 -18.46 25.48 -1.91
N ILE A 105 -17.15 25.20 -1.93
CA ILE A 105 -16.13 26.21 -2.30
C ILE A 105 -16.17 26.54 -3.80
N LYS A 106 -16.55 25.58 -4.67
CA LYS A 106 -16.31 25.68 -6.12
C LYS A 106 -17.46 25.37 -7.04
N THR A 107 -18.47 24.63 -6.60
CA THR A 107 -19.53 24.14 -7.48
C THR A 107 -20.86 24.80 -7.20
N GLY A 108 -21.30 24.84 -5.93
CA GLY A 108 -22.62 25.37 -5.61
C GLY A 108 -22.98 25.26 -4.12
N PRO A 109 -24.19 25.71 -3.73
CA PRO A 109 -24.64 25.69 -2.35
C PRO A 109 -24.78 24.26 -1.82
N LEU A 110 -24.65 24.07 -0.50
CA LEU A 110 -24.76 22.74 0.13
C LEU A 110 -26.10 22.05 -0.16
N SER A 111 -27.17 22.81 -0.43
CA SER A 111 -28.50 22.26 -0.76
C SER A 111 -28.54 21.46 -2.07
N SER A 112 -27.64 21.70 -3.01
CA SER A 112 -27.54 20.95 -4.27
C SER A 112 -26.53 19.80 -4.21
N PHE A 113 -25.91 19.56 -3.04
CA PHE A 113 -24.99 18.45 -2.85
C PHE A 113 -25.76 17.11 -2.84
N SER A 114 -25.30 16.17 -3.66
CA SER A 114 -25.94 14.85 -3.79
C SER A 114 -25.57 13.95 -2.63
N ILE A 115 -26.33 14.02 -1.53
CA ILE A 115 -26.17 13.12 -0.38
C ILE A 115 -26.69 11.71 -0.73
N THR A 116 -27.93 11.64 -1.23
CA THR A 116 -28.66 10.41 -1.57
C THR A 116 -28.79 10.24 -3.08
N GLY A 117 -28.91 8.99 -3.54
CA GLY A 117 -29.08 8.64 -4.95
C GLY A 117 -27.81 8.04 -5.59
N GLU A 118 -27.93 7.63 -6.85
CA GLU A 118 -26.84 7.03 -7.61
C GLU A 118 -25.68 8.02 -7.76
N GLY A 119 -24.48 7.63 -7.33
CA GLY A 119 -23.30 8.50 -7.32
C GLY A 119 -23.27 9.55 -6.20
N GLY A 120 -24.17 9.46 -5.21
CA GLY A 120 -24.18 10.32 -4.02
C GLY A 120 -23.15 9.90 -2.96
N ALA A 121 -23.05 10.68 -1.87
CA ALA A 121 -22.15 10.41 -0.75
C ALA A 121 -22.44 9.10 -0.02
N VAL A 122 -23.72 8.76 0.16
CA VAL A 122 -24.14 7.49 0.79
C VAL A 122 -23.74 6.30 -0.08
N SER A 123 -23.96 6.40 -1.41
CA SER A 123 -23.54 5.38 -2.37
C SER A 123 -22.03 5.16 -2.31
N PHE A 124 -21.24 6.24 -2.31
CA PHE A 124 -19.78 6.18 -2.20
C PHE A 124 -19.34 5.40 -0.94
N PHE A 125 -19.96 5.68 0.21
CA PHE A 125 -19.62 5.02 1.46
C PHE A 125 -19.93 3.51 1.45
N PHE A 126 -21.10 3.11 0.96
CA PHE A 126 -21.52 1.71 1.00
C PHE A 126 -20.90 0.87 -0.13
N CYS A 127 -20.75 1.43 -1.33
CA CYS A 127 -20.14 0.73 -2.47
C CYS A 127 -18.66 0.40 -2.23
N ASP A 128 -17.96 1.24 -1.48
CA ASP A 128 -16.51 1.08 -1.22
C ASP A 128 -16.23 0.51 0.18
N PHE A 129 -17.27 0.18 0.96
CA PHE A 129 -17.16 -0.27 2.35
C PHE A 129 -16.24 -1.48 2.56
N LEU A 130 -16.18 -2.38 1.57
CA LEU A 130 -15.36 -3.60 1.57
C LEU A 130 -14.02 -3.41 0.85
N LEU A 131 -13.44 -2.21 0.89
CA LEU A 131 -12.12 -1.82 0.33
C LEU A 131 -12.03 -1.82 -1.21
N LYS A 132 -12.90 -2.56 -1.89
CA LYS A 132 -13.00 -2.54 -3.36
C LYS A 132 -13.64 -1.23 -3.79
N ILE A 133 -12.83 -0.32 -4.33
CA ILE A 133 -13.29 0.97 -4.84
C ILE A 133 -14.08 0.75 -6.13
N ASN A 134 -15.39 0.90 -6.04
CA ASN A 134 -16.32 0.82 -7.16
C ASN A 134 -16.76 2.22 -7.61
N GLN A 135 -16.89 3.16 -6.67
CA GLN A 135 -17.28 4.54 -6.96
C GLN A 135 -16.11 5.50 -6.76
N TRP A 136 -15.50 5.95 -7.86
CA TRP A 136 -14.29 6.78 -7.78
C TRP A 136 -14.55 8.24 -7.35
N SER A 137 -15.78 8.75 -7.52
CA SER A 137 -16.10 10.15 -7.23
C SER A 137 -17.57 10.32 -6.81
N ILE A 138 -17.86 11.46 -6.17
CA ILE A 138 -19.23 11.90 -5.85
C ILE A 138 -19.65 12.94 -6.90
N LYS A 139 -20.90 12.86 -7.35
CA LYS A 139 -21.44 13.69 -8.44
C LYS A 139 -21.14 15.18 -8.20
N ASN A 140 -20.61 15.85 -9.23
CA ASN A 140 -20.33 17.28 -9.27
C ASN A 140 -19.29 17.82 -8.26
N VAL A 141 -18.63 16.98 -7.45
CA VAL A 141 -17.62 17.41 -6.48
C VAL A 141 -16.29 17.79 -7.16
N LEU A 142 -15.89 17.04 -8.18
CA LEU A 142 -14.59 17.21 -8.84
C LEU A 142 -14.65 17.98 -10.16
N THR A 143 -15.78 18.57 -10.52
CA THR A 143 -15.96 19.27 -11.82
C THR A 143 -14.93 20.38 -12.04
N ASN A 144 -14.58 21.10 -10.98
CA ASN A 144 -13.62 22.20 -10.98
C ASN A 144 -12.25 21.84 -10.36
N ALA A 145 -12.00 20.55 -10.09
CA ALA A 145 -10.70 20.09 -9.61
C ALA A 145 -9.70 19.92 -10.77
N ALA A 146 -8.41 20.08 -10.49
CA ALA A 146 -7.34 19.78 -11.44
C ALA A 146 -7.40 18.34 -11.95
N TYR A 147 -7.60 17.40 -11.03
CA TYR A 147 -7.78 15.99 -11.32
C TYR A 147 -9.22 15.58 -11.04
N LYS A 148 -9.87 14.97 -12.02
CA LYS A 148 -11.30 14.61 -11.95
C LYS A 148 -11.54 13.10 -11.84
N GLY A 149 -10.47 12.30 -11.89
CA GLY A 149 -10.56 10.85 -12.01
C GLY A 149 -10.99 10.14 -10.73
N SER A 150 -10.67 10.70 -9.56
CA SER A 150 -11.10 10.13 -8.27
C SER A 150 -11.04 11.15 -7.16
N LEU A 151 -11.87 10.97 -6.12
CA LEU A 151 -11.91 11.82 -4.93
C LEU A 151 -10.90 11.37 -3.88
N ASN A 152 -10.67 10.05 -3.78
CA ASN A 152 -9.62 9.46 -2.97
C ASN A 152 -8.97 8.31 -3.72
N GLY A 153 -8.08 8.68 -4.65
CA GLY A 153 -7.39 7.74 -5.50
C GLY A 153 -6.43 6.82 -4.77
N SER A 154 -5.90 7.19 -3.58
CA SER A 154 -4.91 6.37 -2.87
C SER A 154 -5.50 5.07 -2.31
N LEU A 155 -6.80 5.01 -2.03
CA LEU A 155 -7.45 3.84 -1.42
C LEU A 155 -7.42 2.58 -2.29
N TRP A 156 -7.24 2.71 -3.60
CA TRP A 156 -7.27 1.59 -4.56
C TRP A 156 -6.31 0.45 -4.21
N SER A 157 -5.17 0.77 -3.59
CA SER A 157 -4.12 -0.21 -3.30
C SER A 157 -4.43 -1.07 -2.07
N LEU A 158 -5.39 -0.68 -1.22
CA LEU A 158 -5.76 -1.45 -0.03
C LEU A 158 -6.45 -2.78 -0.40
N TYR A 159 -7.23 -2.81 -1.49
CA TYR A 159 -7.87 -4.03 -1.94
C TYR A 159 -6.84 -5.09 -2.42
N PRO A 160 -5.89 -4.76 -3.32
CA PRO A 160 -4.75 -5.62 -3.61
C PRO A 160 -3.95 -6.04 -2.37
N GLU A 161 -3.78 -5.16 -1.37
CA GLU A 161 -3.08 -5.51 -0.13
C GLU A 161 -3.78 -6.64 0.63
N VAL A 162 -5.10 -6.58 0.78
CA VAL A 162 -5.89 -7.65 1.40
C VAL A 162 -5.85 -8.93 0.56
N GLN A 163 -5.88 -8.84 -0.77
CA GLN A 163 -5.72 -10.01 -1.65
C GLN A 163 -4.35 -10.68 -1.45
N CYS A 164 -3.28 -9.91 -1.28
CA CYS A 164 -1.96 -10.43 -0.92
C CYS A 164 -1.97 -11.15 0.44
N TYR A 165 -2.71 -10.66 1.42
CA TYR A 165 -2.83 -11.32 2.73
C TYR A 165 -3.58 -12.66 2.62
N VAL A 166 -4.68 -12.69 1.85
CA VAL A 166 -5.41 -13.94 1.55
C VAL A 166 -4.49 -14.92 0.83
N PHE A 167 -3.73 -14.46 -0.15
CA PHE A 167 -2.73 -15.27 -0.84
C PHE A 167 -1.69 -15.85 0.14
N THR A 168 -1.16 -15.05 1.07
CA THR A 168 -0.21 -15.55 2.08
C THR A 168 -0.82 -16.63 2.97
N VAL A 169 -2.09 -16.51 3.35
CA VAL A 169 -2.78 -17.55 4.12
C VAL A 169 -2.91 -18.84 3.31
N ILE A 170 -3.32 -18.75 2.05
CA ILE A 170 -3.47 -19.91 1.16
C ILE A 170 -2.09 -20.57 0.91
N ALA A 171 -1.09 -19.79 0.53
CA ALA A 171 0.27 -20.27 0.31
C ALA A 171 0.88 -20.91 1.57
N GLY A 172 0.60 -20.32 2.73
CA GLY A 172 0.98 -20.83 4.03
C GLY A 172 0.31 -22.16 4.37
N TRP A 173 -1.00 -22.31 4.09
CA TRP A 173 -1.75 -23.55 4.28
C TRP A 173 -1.14 -24.69 3.45
N PHE A 174 -0.77 -24.43 2.20
CA PHE A 174 -0.09 -25.41 1.34
C PHE A 174 1.40 -25.65 1.69
N GLY A 175 1.91 -25.01 2.74
CA GLY A 175 3.29 -25.18 3.18
C GLY A 175 4.33 -24.65 2.19
N LEU A 176 3.95 -23.70 1.32
CA LEU A 176 4.81 -23.15 0.25
C LEU A 176 6.03 -22.40 0.79
N PHE A 177 5.95 -21.86 2.01
CA PHE A 177 7.07 -21.12 2.62
C PHE A 177 8.14 -22.03 3.24
N GLY A 178 7.81 -23.30 3.52
CA GLY A 178 8.69 -24.22 4.23
C GLY A 178 9.08 -25.45 3.41
N ARG A 179 8.16 -26.41 3.26
CA ARG A 179 8.41 -27.71 2.60
C ARG A 179 8.51 -27.57 1.08
N ASN A 180 7.70 -26.68 0.49
CA ASN A 180 7.51 -26.56 -0.95
C ASN A 180 8.08 -25.25 -1.52
N LYS A 181 9.18 -24.75 -0.95
CA LYS A 181 9.81 -23.47 -1.34
C LYS A 181 10.24 -23.40 -2.81
N MET A 182 10.56 -24.53 -3.44
CA MET A 182 10.83 -24.58 -4.88
C MET A 182 9.57 -24.39 -5.74
N LEU A 183 8.43 -24.93 -5.31
CA LEU A 183 7.15 -24.69 -5.99
C LEU A 183 6.77 -23.21 -5.90
N TYR A 184 7.00 -22.57 -4.75
CA TYR A 184 6.81 -21.14 -4.58
C TYR A 184 7.70 -20.31 -5.52
N LEU A 185 8.97 -20.69 -5.67
CA LEU A 185 9.89 -20.06 -6.62
C LEU A 185 9.41 -20.22 -8.06
N ILE A 186 8.97 -21.43 -8.45
CA ILE A 186 8.43 -21.69 -9.80
C ILE A 186 7.19 -20.81 -10.04
N THR A 187 6.25 -20.76 -9.10
CA THR A 187 5.08 -19.88 -9.20
C THR A 187 5.49 -18.42 -9.38
N PHE A 188 6.48 -17.94 -8.62
CA PHE A 188 6.98 -16.58 -8.77
C PHE A 188 7.58 -16.33 -10.16
N VAL A 189 8.42 -17.24 -10.66
CA VAL A 189 9.01 -17.14 -12.00
C VAL A 189 7.93 -17.15 -13.07
N SER A 190 6.90 -17.99 -12.95
CA SER A 190 5.76 -18.00 -13.86
C SER A 190 4.98 -16.67 -13.85
N VAL A 191 4.74 -16.09 -12.67
CA VAL A 191 4.07 -14.79 -12.53
C VAL A 191 4.92 -13.66 -13.12
N LEU A 192 6.24 -13.69 -12.90
CA LEU A 192 7.17 -12.71 -13.46
C LEU A 192 7.28 -12.83 -14.99
N ALA A 193 7.32 -14.06 -15.52
CA ALA A 193 7.30 -14.31 -16.97
C ALA A 193 5.98 -13.82 -17.58
N TYR A 194 4.85 -14.13 -16.96
CA TYR A 194 3.55 -13.62 -17.39
C TYR A 194 3.48 -12.09 -17.35
N PHE A 195 4.03 -11.45 -16.31
CA PHE A 195 4.15 -9.99 -16.24
C PHE A 195 4.95 -9.43 -17.42
N ALA A 196 6.10 -10.01 -17.71
CA ALA A 196 6.97 -9.57 -18.79
C ALA A 196 6.33 -9.74 -20.17
N ILE A 197 5.60 -10.83 -20.40
CA ILE A 197 4.85 -11.05 -21.63
C ILE A 197 3.68 -10.06 -21.73
N SER A 198 2.86 -9.95 -20.67
CA SER A 198 1.67 -9.10 -20.66
C SER A 198 2.01 -7.63 -20.87
N PHE A 199 3.13 -7.15 -20.30
CA PHE A 199 3.57 -5.77 -20.47
C PHE A 199 3.97 -5.44 -21.91
N ASN A 200 4.56 -6.40 -22.63
CA ASN A 200 4.99 -6.20 -24.02
C ASN A 200 3.86 -6.44 -25.04
N PHE A 201 2.84 -7.24 -24.71
CA PHE A 201 1.82 -7.68 -25.68
C PHE A 201 0.40 -7.16 -25.43
N ILE A 202 0.02 -6.76 -24.21
CA ILE A 202 -1.40 -6.47 -23.87
C ILE A 202 -1.60 -4.95 -23.71
N LYS A 203 -1.91 -4.28 -24.82
CA LYS A 203 -2.58 -2.96 -24.80
C LYS A 203 -4.07 -3.18 -25.06
N ASN A 204 -4.87 -3.21 -23.98
CA ASN A 204 -6.34 -3.11 -23.95
C ASN A 204 -7.16 -4.20 -24.67
N TYR A 205 -7.73 -5.18 -23.94
CA TYR A 205 -9.02 -5.81 -24.27
C TYR A 205 -9.72 -6.41 -23.04
N GLY A 206 -10.96 -5.95 -22.76
CA GLY A 206 -12.06 -6.74 -22.17
C GLY A 206 -12.15 -6.91 -20.64
N PRO A 207 -13.29 -7.36 -20.08
CA PRO A 207 -13.48 -7.64 -18.66
C PRO A 207 -13.51 -9.15 -18.40
N THR A 208 -12.45 -9.70 -17.82
CA THR A 208 -12.42 -11.09 -17.36
C THR A 208 -11.58 -11.14 -16.08
N LEU A 209 -11.92 -12.05 -15.16
CA LEU A 209 -11.28 -12.28 -13.85
C LEU A 209 -9.74 -12.46 -13.88
N ILE A 210 -9.14 -12.54 -15.07
CA ILE A 210 -7.73 -12.84 -15.35
C ILE A 210 -7.02 -11.65 -16.03
N ILE A 211 -7.72 -10.55 -16.30
CA ILE A 211 -7.09 -9.31 -16.76
C ILE A 211 -6.62 -8.57 -15.51
N LEU A 212 -5.40 -8.87 -15.11
CA LEU A 212 -4.75 -8.18 -14.01
C LEU A 212 -4.54 -6.71 -14.40
N SER A 213 -5.20 -5.86 -13.62
CA SER A 213 -5.16 -4.40 -13.66
C SER A 213 -3.74 -3.83 -13.51
N PRO A 214 -3.57 -2.49 -13.55
CA PRO A 214 -2.39 -1.79 -13.03
C PRO A 214 -1.80 -2.34 -11.71
N ALA A 215 -2.55 -3.15 -10.95
CA ALA A 215 -2.10 -3.86 -9.76
C ALA A 215 -1.08 -4.98 -10.02
N LEU A 216 -0.83 -5.45 -11.25
CA LEU A 216 0.09 -6.58 -11.47
C LEU A 216 1.50 -6.31 -10.93
N LYS A 217 2.03 -5.11 -11.19
CA LYS A 217 3.33 -4.67 -10.64
C LYS A 217 3.36 -4.79 -9.10
N VAL A 218 2.25 -4.41 -8.48
CA VAL A 218 2.07 -4.37 -7.03
C VAL A 218 2.06 -5.80 -6.44
N TYR A 219 1.39 -6.75 -7.10
CA TYR A 219 1.48 -8.17 -6.73
C TYR A 219 2.91 -8.69 -6.89
N VAL A 220 3.55 -8.48 -8.03
CA VAL A 220 4.93 -8.96 -8.26
C VAL A 220 5.88 -8.40 -7.19
N SER A 221 5.74 -7.13 -6.80
CA SER A 221 6.49 -6.52 -5.69
C SER A 221 6.29 -7.28 -4.37
N TYR A 222 5.04 -7.58 -4.02
CA TYR A 222 4.73 -8.36 -2.82
C TYR A 222 5.34 -9.77 -2.85
N PHE A 223 5.17 -10.46 -3.97
CA PHE A 223 5.75 -11.79 -4.13
C PHE A 223 7.28 -11.77 -4.05
N ALA A 224 7.93 -10.76 -4.64
CA ALA A 224 9.38 -10.57 -4.56
C ALA A 224 9.85 -10.39 -3.11
N GLY A 225 9.15 -9.55 -2.34
CA GLY A 225 9.44 -9.37 -0.92
C GLY A 225 9.25 -10.66 -0.09
N SER A 226 8.17 -11.40 -0.36
CA SER A 226 7.90 -12.68 0.27
C SER A 226 8.95 -13.75 -0.08
N LEU A 227 9.41 -13.79 -1.34
CA LEU A 227 10.47 -14.69 -1.79
C LEU A 227 11.78 -14.43 -1.06
N ILE A 228 12.15 -13.15 -0.91
CA ILE A 228 13.33 -12.74 -0.15
C ILE A 228 13.24 -13.22 1.31
N TYR A 229 12.04 -13.24 1.89
CA TYR A 229 11.83 -13.79 3.22
C TYR A 229 11.97 -15.32 3.26
N VAL A 230 11.35 -16.05 2.31
CA VAL A 230 11.42 -17.53 2.24
C VAL A 230 12.86 -18.03 2.09
N PHE A 231 13.67 -17.31 1.29
CA PHE A 231 15.06 -17.66 1.04
C PHE A 231 16.06 -16.84 1.87
N LYS A 232 15.62 -16.20 2.96
CA LYS A 232 16.46 -15.34 3.82
C LYS A 232 17.72 -16.04 4.38
N ASP A 233 17.67 -17.35 4.57
CA ASP A 233 18.80 -18.13 5.12
C ASP A 233 19.86 -18.42 4.04
N GLN A 234 19.48 -18.37 2.76
CA GLN A 234 20.36 -18.61 1.62
C GLN A 234 20.90 -17.29 1.02
N PHE A 235 20.08 -16.24 1.00
CA PHE A 235 20.48 -14.91 0.51
C PHE A 235 20.82 -14.00 1.68
N LYS A 236 22.10 -13.90 2.00
CA LYS A 236 22.62 -12.81 2.83
C LYS A 236 22.92 -11.62 1.93
N PHE A 237 22.12 -10.56 2.01
CA PHE A 237 22.36 -9.35 1.24
C PHE A 237 23.51 -8.56 1.85
N ASP A 238 24.67 -8.62 1.20
CA ASP A 238 25.78 -7.70 1.50
C ASP A 238 25.48 -6.31 0.91
N LEU A 239 26.04 -5.25 1.52
CA LEU A 239 25.89 -3.86 1.07
C LEU A 239 26.29 -3.73 -0.41
N ARG A 240 27.30 -4.48 -0.84
CA ARG A 240 27.77 -4.55 -2.25
C ARG A 240 26.69 -5.03 -3.21
N GLY A 241 25.90 -6.03 -2.81
CA GLY A 241 24.81 -6.57 -3.63
C GLY A 241 23.68 -5.56 -3.83
N SER A 242 23.34 -4.78 -2.79
CA SER A 242 22.35 -3.71 -2.92
C SER A 242 22.85 -2.52 -3.70
N LEU A 243 24.13 -2.17 -3.58
CA LEU A 243 24.75 -1.15 -4.43
C LEU A 243 24.75 -1.57 -5.90
N PHE A 244 25.07 -2.84 -6.20
CA PHE A 244 24.97 -3.37 -7.55
C PHE A 244 23.53 -3.32 -8.08
N ALA A 245 22.55 -3.76 -7.28
CA ALA A 245 21.12 -3.68 -7.65
C ALA A 245 20.67 -2.23 -7.91
N LEU A 246 21.14 -1.27 -7.10
CA LEU A 246 20.85 0.15 -7.28
C LEU A 246 21.49 0.71 -8.56
N LEU A 247 22.76 0.41 -8.82
CA LEU A 247 23.46 0.82 -10.04
C LEU A 247 22.82 0.21 -11.28
N PHE A 248 22.42 -1.06 -11.20
CA PHE A 248 21.70 -1.74 -12.27
C PHE A 248 20.32 -1.12 -12.53
N ALA A 249 19.59 -0.75 -11.46
CA ALA A 249 18.34 0.01 -11.57
C ALA A 249 18.55 1.36 -12.30
N LEU A 250 19.58 2.12 -11.92
CA LEU A 250 19.90 3.40 -12.58
C LEU A 250 20.27 3.23 -14.05
N LEU A 251 21.00 2.16 -14.39
CA LEU A 251 21.32 1.82 -15.77
C LEU A 251 20.04 1.51 -16.58
N LEU A 252 19.13 0.69 -16.04
CA LEU A 252 17.85 0.39 -16.69
C LEU A 252 16.94 1.61 -16.83
N LEU A 253 16.98 2.55 -15.89
CA LEU A 253 16.27 3.83 -16.03
C LEU A 253 16.80 4.66 -17.20
N LYS A 254 18.12 4.60 -17.47
CA LYS A 254 18.74 5.34 -18.57
C LYS A 254 18.48 4.70 -19.94
N PHE A 255 18.62 3.37 -20.03
CA PHE A 255 18.58 2.61 -21.29
C PHE A 255 17.24 1.94 -21.60
N GLY A 256 16.31 1.89 -20.65
CA GLY A 256 15.03 1.20 -20.79
C GLY A 256 15.01 -0.18 -20.11
N GLY A 257 13.81 -0.67 -19.79
CA GLY A 257 13.60 -1.99 -19.19
C GLY A 257 13.43 -1.98 -17.66
N PHE A 258 13.48 -0.80 -17.02
CA PHE A 258 13.33 -0.69 -15.56
C PHE A 258 12.00 -1.26 -15.08
N HIS A 259 10.90 -1.00 -15.81
CA HIS A 259 9.55 -1.48 -15.46
C HIS A 259 9.43 -2.97 -15.19
N LEU A 260 10.21 -3.79 -15.89
CA LEU A 260 10.13 -5.25 -15.83
C LEU A 260 10.81 -5.79 -14.57
N VAL A 261 11.93 -5.17 -14.18
CA VAL A 261 12.79 -5.65 -13.10
C VAL A 261 12.61 -4.84 -11.82
N SER A 262 11.96 -3.67 -11.89
CA SER A 262 11.78 -2.77 -10.76
C SER A 262 11.13 -3.40 -9.52
N PRO A 263 10.13 -4.30 -9.62
CA PRO A 263 9.56 -4.91 -8.42
C PRO A 263 10.58 -5.68 -7.59
N LEU A 264 11.49 -6.42 -8.26
CA LEU A 264 12.54 -7.21 -7.62
C LEU A 264 13.66 -6.31 -7.08
N LEU A 265 14.12 -5.33 -7.88
CA LEU A 265 15.20 -4.42 -7.49
C LEU A 265 14.82 -3.59 -6.27
N ILE A 266 13.59 -3.05 -6.26
CA ILE A 266 13.06 -2.27 -5.13
C ILE A 266 12.96 -3.15 -3.89
N ALA A 267 12.48 -4.40 -4.03
CA ALA A 267 12.39 -5.33 -2.90
C ALA A 267 13.77 -5.60 -2.29
N VAL A 268 14.77 -5.92 -3.11
CA VAL A 268 16.15 -6.18 -2.66
C VAL A 268 16.75 -4.98 -1.95
N VAL A 269 16.65 -3.78 -2.55
CA VAL A 269 17.23 -2.56 -1.98
C VAL A 269 16.55 -2.20 -0.65
N LEU A 270 15.21 -2.15 -0.61
CA LEU A 270 14.49 -1.75 0.60
C LEU A 270 14.60 -2.75 1.74
N ILE A 271 14.59 -4.06 1.45
CA ILE A 271 14.71 -5.08 2.50
C ILE A 271 16.12 -5.09 3.09
N ASN A 272 17.17 -4.84 2.28
CA ASN A 272 18.52 -4.71 2.83
C ASN A 272 18.65 -3.45 3.71
N ILE A 273 18.17 -2.29 3.24
CA ILE A 273 18.14 -1.06 4.04
C ILE A 273 17.37 -1.30 5.36
N PHE A 274 16.22 -1.98 5.30
CA PHE A 274 15.44 -2.34 6.47
C PHE A 274 16.23 -3.18 7.49
N GLN A 275 17.07 -4.11 7.04
CA GLN A 275 17.88 -4.97 7.91
C GLN A 275 19.08 -4.25 8.53
N GLN A 276 19.63 -3.24 7.84
CA GLN A 276 20.84 -2.52 8.28
C GLN A 276 20.54 -1.35 9.21
N PHE A 277 19.44 -0.62 8.98
CA PHE A 277 19.13 0.58 9.75
C PHE A 277 18.25 0.26 10.97
N LYS A 278 18.64 0.82 12.12
CA LYS A 278 17.97 0.63 13.41
C LYS A 278 17.46 1.96 13.95
N LEU A 279 16.40 2.49 13.34
CA LEU A 279 15.71 3.68 13.84
C LEU A 279 14.25 3.35 14.13
N ARG A 280 13.82 3.55 15.36
CA ARG A 280 12.43 3.31 15.76
C ARG A 280 11.67 4.64 15.83
N LEU A 281 10.57 4.73 15.10
CA LEU A 281 9.60 5.79 15.31
C LEU A 281 8.63 5.38 16.44
N ARG A 282 8.20 6.35 17.24
CA ARG A 282 7.25 6.10 18.34
C ARG A 282 5.84 5.82 17.82
N TYR A 283 5.49 6.38 16.67
CA TYR A 283 4.17 6.31 16.05
C TYR A 283 4.31 5.94 14.57
N ASP A 284 3.56 4.93 14.13
CA ASP A 284 3.46 4.55 12.72
C ASP A 284 2.32 5.34 12.07
N LEU A 285 2.64 6.54 11.59
CA LEU A 285 1.67 7.44 10.93
C LEU A 285 1.55 7.18 9.42
N SER A 286 2.31 6.22 8.88
CA SER A 286 2.40 5.97 7.44
C SER A 286 1.04 5.67 6.81
N TYR A 287 0.22 4.88 7.50
CA TYR A 287 -1.11 4.49 7.04
C TYR A 287 -2.07 5.68 6.98
N GLY A 288 -2.17 6.46 8.06
CA GLY A 288 -2.99 7.67 8.10
C GLY A 288 -2.58 8.68 7.02
N ILE A 289 -1.28 8.95 6.86
CA ILE A 289 -0.80 9.87 5.83
C ILE A 289 -1.22 9.38 4.44
N TYR A 290 -1.13 8.07 4.18
CA TYR A 290 -1.50 7.48 2.90
C TYR A 290 -2.99 7.66 2.56
N ILE A 291 -3.89 7.38 3.51
CA ILE A 291 -5.35 7.42 3.25
C ILE A 291 -5.93 8.85 3.26
N TYR A 292 -5.37 9.77 4.05
CA TYR A 292 -5.89 11.15 4.16
C TYR A 292 -5.26 12.13 3.16
N SER A 293 -4.06 11.87 2.65
CA SER A 293 -3.34 12.85 1.82
C SER A 293 -4.07 13.25 0.54
N PHE A 294 -4.68 12.29 -0.16
CA PHE A 294 -5.37 12.55 -1.42
C PHE A 294 -6.59 13.49 -1.28
N PRO A 295 -7.55 13.25 -0.39
CA PRO A 295 -8.69 14.16 -0.22
C PRO A 295 -8.28 15.50 0.40
N VAL A 296 -7.24 15.53 1.26
CA VAL A 296 -6.66 16.78 1.78
C VAL A 296 -6.08 17.63 0.65
N GLN A 297 -5.38 17.02 -0.31
CA GLN A 297 -4.82 17.70 -1.46
C GLN A 297 -5.91 18.29 -2.37
N HIS A 298 -7.01 17.57 -2.59
CA HIS A 298 -8.18 18.13 -3.27
C HIS A 298 -8.74 19.34 -2.55
N MET A 299 -8.96 19.24 -1.23
CA MET A 299 -9.45 20.37 -0.44
C MET A 299 -8.50 21.58 -0.52
N LEU A 300 -7.19 21.35 -0.36
CA LEU A 300 -6.16 22.39 -0.43
C LEU A 300 -6.13 23.09 -1.80
N PHE A 301 -6.23 22.32 -2.89
CA PHE A 301 -6.30 22.86 -4.24
C PHE A 301 -7.49 23.82 -4.41
N GLN A 302 -8.66 23.42 -3.89
CA GLN A 302 -9.87 24.22 -4.04
C GLN A 302 -9.86 25.48 -3.17
N LEU A 303 -9.35 25.37 -1.93
CA LEU A 303 -9.21 26.52 -1.02
C LEU A 303 -8.23 27.56 -1.56
N THR A 304 -7.13 27.11 -2.15
CA THR A 304 -6.05 28.01 -2.59
C THR A 304 -6.21 28.47 -4.03
N ASN A 305 -7.15 27.88 -4.78
CA ASN A 305 -7.38 28.14 -6.20
C ASN A 305 -6.09 28.07 -7.04
N ASN A 306 -5.24 27.09 -6.75
CA ASN A 306 -3.93 26.90 -7.38
C ASN A 306 -2.96 28.10 -7.28
N ARG A 307 -3.07 28.93 -6.23
CA ARG A 307 -2.16 30.08 -6.02
C ARG A 307 -0.86 29.72 -5.32
N LEU A 308 -0.74 28.53 -4.76
CA LEU A 308 0.47 28.08 -4.10
C LEU A 308 1.51 27.61 -5.12
N SER A 309 2.79 27.84 -4.82
CA SER A 309 3.88 27.18 -5.54
C SER A 309 3.94 25.69 -5.16
N ALA A 310 4.46 24.85 -6.07
CA ALA A 310 4.49 23.40 -5.86
C ALA A 310 5.15 22.96 -4.53
N PRO A 311 6.31 23.52 -4.11
CA PRO A 311 6.93 23.12 -2.84
C PRO A 311 6.06 23.48 -1.62
N VAL A 312 5.41 24.65 -1.64
CA VAL A 312 4.53 25.10 -0.55
C VAL A 312 3.27 24.24 -0.51
N PHE A 313 2.71 23.89 -1.67
CA PHE A 313 1.57 22.98 -1.75
C PHE A 313 1.90 21.59 -1.18
N VAL A 314 3.03 21.00 -1.58
CA VAL A 314 3.51 19.70 -1.08
C VAL A 314 3.73 19.74 0.44
N LEU A 315 4.42 20.77 0.95
CA LEU A 315 4.70 20.90 2.37
C LEU A 315 3.42 21.06 3.19
N THR A 316 2.51 21.92 2.74
CA THR A 316 1.23 22.16 3.42
C THR A 316 0.36 20.90 3.40
N SER A 317 0.27 20.24 2.26
CA SER A 317 -0.40 18.94 2.08
C SER A 317 0.16 17.90 3.06
N PHE A 318 1.49 17.79 3.17
CA PHE A 318 2.14 16.84 4.06
C PHE A 318 1.87 17.14 5.54
N LEU A 319 1.98 18.40 5.96
CA LEU A 319 1.73 18.82 7.34
C LEU A 319 0.27 18.57 7.75
N LEU A 320 -0.70 18.92 6.90
CA LEU A 320 -2.11 18.65 7.14
C LEU A 320 -2.40 17.14 7.19
N SER A 321 -1.76 16.37 6.30
CA SER A 321 -1.87 14.90 6.29
C SER A 321 -1.31 14.29 7.57
N ILE A 322 -0.17 14.78 8.09
CA ILE A 322 0.38 14.34 9.38
C ILE A 322 -0.57 14.65 10.52
N ALA A 323 -1.15 15.84 10.55
CA ALA A 323 -2.08 16.22 11.62
C ALA A 323 -3.31 15.30 11.67
N LEU A 324 -3.93 15.04 10.51
CA LEU A 324 -5.06 14.11 10.42
C LEU A 324 -4.65 12.65 10.69
N ALA A 325 -3.49 12.23 10.19
CA ALA A 325 -2.95 10.90 10.46
C ALA A 325 -2.70 10.68 11.96
N PHE A 326 -2.18 11.70 12.66
CA PHE A 326 -1.95 11.64 14.09
C PHE A 326 -3.28 11.54 14.87
N LEU A 327 -4.28 12.34 14.51
CA LEU A 327 -5.61 12.27 15.11
C LEU A 327 -6.26 10.90 14.87
N SER A 328 -6.24 10.40 13.63
CA SER A 328 -6.71 9.06 13.28
C SER A 328 -6.00 7.98 14.08
N PHE A 329 -4.67 8.08 14.18
CA PHE A 329 -3.87 7.10 14.90
C PHE A 329 -4.26 7.04 16.39
N VAL A 330 -4.36 8.20 17.05
CA VAL A 330 -4.65 8.26 18.49
C VAL A 330 -6.09 7.86 18.80
N LEU A 331 -7.06 8.36 18.02
CA LEU A 331 -8.48 8.20 18.30
C LEU A 331 -9.07 6.88 17.79
N ILE A 332 -8.46 6.29 16.76
CA ILE A 332 -9.06 5.16 16.04
C ILE A 332 -8.08 3.99 16.02
N GLU A 333 -6.95 4.13 15.34
CA GLU A 333 -6.08 2.99 15.05
C GLU A 333 -5.50 2.37 16.34
N ARG A 334 -5.02 3.21 17.27
CA ARG A 334 -4.42 2.75 18.52
C ARG A 334 -5.40 1.97 19.41
N PRO A 335 -6.65 2.43 19.66
CA PRO A 335 -7.67 1.63 20.34
C PRO A 335 -7.88 0.25 19.71
N PHE A 336 -8.08 0.17 18.38
CA PHE A 336 -8.33 -1.11 17.70
C PHE A 336 -7.10 -2.03 17.67
N ILE A 337 -5.89 -1.46 17.56
CA ILE A 337 -4.65 -2.23 17.68
C ILE A 337 -4.49 -2.77 19.11
N ASN A 338 -4.89 -2.03 20.14
CA ASN A 338 -4.83 -2.49 21.53
C ASN A 338 -5.84 -3.63 21.81
N LEU A 339 -6.96 -3.70 21.08
CA LEU A 339 -7.91 -4.82 21.16
C LEU A 339 -7.28 -6.16 20.78
N ARG A 340 -6.18 -6.17 20.03
CA ARG A 340 -5.42 -7.39 19.71
C ARG A 340 -5.04 -8.21 20.94
N LYS A 341 -4.70 -7.55 22.05
CA LYS A 341 -4.36 -8.25 23.30
C LYS A 341 -5.56 -9.01 23.89
N LYS A 342 -6.78 -8.49 23.70
CA LYS A 342 -8.01 -9.16 24.15
C LYS A 342 -8.37 -10.33 23.21
N THR A 343 -8.23 -10.14 21.90
CA THR A 343 -8.46 -11.23 20.93
C THR A 343 -7.43 -12.35 21.07
N ASP A 344 -6.20 -12.01 21.45
CA ASP A 344 -5.14 -12.99 21.73
C ASP A 344 -5.50 -13.98 22.83
N ALA A 345 -6.22 -13.52 23.86
CA ALA A 345 -6.72 -14.39 24.92
C ALA A 345 -7.85 -15.32 24.44
N LEU A 346 -8.70 -14.85 23.52
CA LEU A 346 -9.80 -15.66 22.94
C LEU A 346 -9.25 -16.80 22.07
N PHE A 347 -8.24 -16.54 21.24
CA PHE A 347 -7.63 -17.56 20.38
C PHE A 347 -6.65 -18.50 21.11
N ALA A 348 -6.29 -18.19 22.36
CA ALA A 348 -5.57 -19.09 23.23
C ALA A 348 -6.48 -20.13 23.93
N TRP A 349 -7.80 -20.01 23.78
CA TRP A 349 -8.76 -20.96 24.33
C TRP A 349 -8.69 -22.31 23.59
N PRO A 350 -8.78 -23.46 24.30
CA PRO A 350 -8.55 -24.79 23.72
C PRO A 350 -9.43 -25.16 22.51
N LEU A 351 -10.62 -24.56 22.40
CA LEU A 351 -11.55 -24.81 21.28
C LEU A 351 -11.08 -24.22 19.94
N PHE A 352 -10.16 -23.26 19.96
CA PHE A 352 -9.68 -22.56 18.75
C PHE A 352 -8.19 -22.77 18.48
N SER A 353 -7.47 -23.55 19.30
CA SER A 353 -6.07 -23.88 19.04
C SER A 353 -5.98 -24.97 17.97
N ASN A 354 -5.70 -24.60 16.72
CA ASN A 354 -5.34 -25.55 15.67
C ASN A 354 -4.03 -26.26 16.04
N SER A 355 -4.14 -27.46 16.60
CA SER A 355 -3.02 -28.36 16.93
C SER A 355 -2.42 -29.09 15.70
N GLY A 356 -2.62 -28.57 14.49
CA GLY A 356 -2.36 -29.32 13.24
C GLY A 356 -1.12 -28.92 12.42
N VAL A 357 -0.41 -27.84 12.76
CA VAL A 357 0.73 -27.38 11.93
C VAL A 357 1.99 -27.23 12.78
N ARG A 358 2.56 -28.36 13.20
CA ARG A 358 3.99 -28.41 13.56
C ARG A 358 4.66 -29.46 12.68
N ASN A 359 5.57 -28.99 11.83
CA ASN A 359 6.62 -29.81 11.24
C ASN A 359 7.38 -30.47 12.39
N GLN A 360 7.18 -31.77 12.58
CA GLN A 360 8.11 -32.61 13.32
C GLN A 360 9.36 -32.73 12.45
N THR A 361 10.40 -31.95 12.77
CA THR A 361 11.77 -32.31 12.41
C THR A 361 12.15 -33.48 13.32
N PRO A 362 12.49 -34.68 12.80
CA PRO A 362 13.05 -35.71 13.65
C PRO A 362 14.43 -35.24 14.13
N ARG A 363 14.61 -35.17 15.45
CA ARG A 363 15.93 -35.23 16.06
C ARG A 363 16.41 -36.66 15.86
N ASN A 364 17.35 -36.85 14.95
CA ASN A 364 18.17 -38.06 14.97
C ASN A 364 19.26 -37.82 16.01
N GLU A 365 19.20 -38.62 17.07
CA GLU A 365 20.33 -38.99 17.91
C GLU A 365 21.31 -39.86 17.13
#